data_AF-A0A7X5ULH9-F1
#
_entry.id   AF-A0A7X5ULH9-F1
#
_cell.length_a   1.000
_cell.length_b   1.000
_cell.length_c   1.000
_cell.angle_alpha   90.00
_cell.angle_beta   90.00
_cell.angle_gamma   90.00
#
_symmetry.space_group_name_H-M   'P 1'
#
loop_
_entity.id
_entity.type
_entity.pdbx_description
1 polymer ?
#
loop_
_entity_poly.entity_id
_entity_poly.type
_entity_poly.pdbx_seq_one_letter_code
_entity_poly.pdbx_strand_id
1 'polypeptide(L)'
;MESTQAVLSTEQAAARYLAIVEPYNRALERLEQAVNAGQPLSTLNALAAETATANERHLRELESTRWPPEVDAAVARLVDDSKQAQRYWHQAQRADTRQDLIDAVISAAEHDGGQAAATIRGLLGLDDYDEGTYGG
;
A
#
# COMPACT_ATOMS: atom_id res chain seq x y z
N MET A 1 -24.97 22.43 3.38
CA MET A 1 -24.05 22.49 4.53
C MET A 1 -22.87 21.60 4.17
N GLU A 2 -21.76 22.21 3.73
CA GLU A 2 -20.52 21.47 3.51
C GLU A 2 -19.99 21.05 4.89
N SER A 3 -20.00 19.75 5.17
CA SER A 3 -19.27 19.21 6.30
C SER A 3 -17.78 19.33 5.98
N THR A 4 -17.15 20.43 6.39
CA THR A 4 -15.69 20.54 6.36
C THR A 4 -15.14 19.38 7.18
N GLN A 5 -14.58 18.37 6.51
CA GLN A 5 -14.00 17.23 7.21
C GLN A 5 -12.91 17.75 8.17
N ALA A 6 -13.08 17.48 9.46
CA ALA A 6 -12.06 17.79 10.45
C ALA A 6 -10.80 16.96 10.16
N VAL A 7 -9.63 17.51 10.49
CA VAL A 7 -8.38 16.76 10.52
C VAL A 7 -8.54 15.62 11.52
N LEU A 8 -8.06 14.43 11.17
CA LEU A 8 -8.15 13.25 12.04
C LEU A 8 -7.31 13.45 13.32
N SER A 9 -7.75 12.86 14.44
CA SER A 9 -6.84 12.64 15.58
C SER A 9 -5.78 11.59 15.22
N THR A 10 -4.71 11.47 16.00
CA THR A 10 -3.67 10.43 15.80
C THR A 10 -4.26 9.02 15.79
N GLU A 11 -5.15 8.69 16.73
CA GLU A 11 -5.81 7.38 16.80
C GLU A 11 -6.70 7.12 15.57
N GLN A 12 -7.47 8.12 15.15
CA GLN A 12 -8.30 8.02 13.95
C GLN A 12 -7.45 7.89 12.68
N ALA A 13 -6.32 8.60 12.61
CA ALA A 13 -5.38 8.51 11.51
C ALA A 13 -4.70 7.14 11.47
N ALA A 14 -4.33 6.56 12.62
CA ALA A 14 -3.79 5.22 12.75
C ALA A 14 -4.76 4.15 12.20
N ALA A 15 -6.02 4.18 12.68
CA ALA A 15 -7.06 3.28 12.19
C ALA A 15 -7.33 3.47 10.69
N ARG A 16 -7.39 4.72 10.22
CA ARG A 16 -7.61 5.04 8.82
C ARG A 16 -6.46 4.54 7.94
N TYR A 17 -5.21 4.76 8.34
CA TYR A 17 -4.03 4.29 7.63
C TYR A 17 -4.03 2.77 7.48
N LEU A 18 -4.26 2.03 8.56
CA LEU A 18 -4.33 0.56 8.51
C LEU A 18 -5.41 0.07 7.54
N ALA A 19 -6.61 0.68 7.57
CA ALA A 19 -7.70 0.33 6.66
C ALA A 19 -7.37 0.64 5.18
N ILE A 20 -6.55 1.66 4.92
CA ILE A 20 -6.12 2.04 3.56
C ILE A 20 -5.05 1.08 3.04
N VAL A 21 -4.08 0.68 3.87
CA VAL A 21 -2.94 -0.16 3.41
C VAL A 21 -3.29 -1.65 3.32
N GLU A 22 -4.22 -2.14 4.13
CA GLU A 22 -4.55 -3.58 4.19
C GLU A 22 -4.92 -4.20 2.82
N PRO A 23 -5.81 -3.62 2.00
CA PRO A 23 -6.20 -4.24 0.73
C PRO A 23 -5.03 -4.38 -0.25
N TYR A 24 -4.16 -3.36 -0.31
CA TYR A 24 -2.97 -3.39 -1.15
C TYR A 24 -1.98 -4.45 -0.66
N ASN A 25 -1.68 -4.48 0.65
CA ASN A 25 -0.76 -5.46 1.23
C ASN A 25 -1.23 -6.90 0.99
N ARG A 26 -2.53 -7.18 1.14
CA ARG A 26 -3.07 -8.52 0.85
C ARG A 26 -2.98 -8.90 -0.63
N ALA A 27 -3.18 -7.95 -1.54
CA ALA A 27 -3.06 -8.21 -2.97
C ALA A 27 -1.60 -8.50 -3.35
N LEU A 28 -0.67 -7.70 -2.83
CA LEU A 28 0.76 -7.89 -3.01
C LEU A 28 1.23 -9.25 -2.47
N GLU A 29 0.86 -9.59 -1.24
CA GLU A 29 1.22 -10.87 -0.61
C GLU A 29 0.76 -12.06 -1.47
N ARG A 30 -0.47 -12.02 -2.02
CA ARG A 30 -0.97 -13.09 -2.89
C ARG A 30 -0.17 -13.22 -4.19
N LEU A 31 0.20 -12.09 -4.79
CA LEU A 31 1.04 -12.08 -5.99
C LEU A 31 2.42 -12.68 -5.69
N GLU A 32 3.07 -12.26 -4.60
CA GLU A 32 4.37 -12.79 -4.18
C GLU A 32 4.32 -14.30 -3.90
N GLN A 33 3.30 -14.76 -3.17
CA GLN A 33 3.07 -16.18 -2.93
C GLN A 33 2.89 -16.96 -4.25
N ALA A 34 2.14 -16.42 -5.21
CA ALA A 34 1.94 -17.04 -6.51
C ALA A 34 3.22 -17.10 -7.36
N VAL A 35 4.03 -16.03 -7.34
CA VAL A 35 5.35 -15.99 -7.99
C VAL A 35 6.25 -17.08 -7.41
N ASN A 36 6.31 -17.18 -6.08
CA ASN A 36 7.12 -18.18 -5.36
C ASN A 36 6.63 -19.61 -5.58
N ALA A 37 5.30 -19.81 -5.67
CA ALA A 37 4.69 -21.10 -5.92
C ALA A 37 4.78 -21.56 -7.38
N GLY A 38 5.35 -20.76 -8.26
CA GLY A 38 5.51 -21.15 -9.66
C GLY A 38 4.22 -21.16 -10.47
N GLN A 39 3.23 -20.33 -10.10
CA GLN A 39 1.95 -20.30 -10.80
C GLN A 39 2.10 -19.92 -12.29
N PRO A 40 1.14 -20.33 -13.14
CA PRO A 40 1.14 -19.97 -14.55
C PRO A 40 1.12 -18.45 -14.79
N LEU A 41 1.75 -17.99 -15.87
CA LEU A 41 1.84 -16.56 -16.20
C LEU A 41 0.47 -15.87 -16.23
N SER A 42 -0.57 -16.51 -16.77
CA SER A 42 -1.93 -15.95 -16.79
C SER A 42 -2.47 -15.66 -15.38
N THR A 43 -2.19 -16.54 -14.41
CA THR A 43 -2.55 -16.33 -13.00
C THR A 43 -1.77 -15.16 -12.41
N LEU A 44 -0.46 -15.08 -12.70
CA LEU A 44 0.39 -13.98 -12.22
C LEU A 44 -0.05 -12.63 -12.79
N ASN A 45 -0.38 -12.56 -14.08
CA ASN A 45 -0.89 -11.33 -14.72
C ASN A 45 -2.21 -10.87 -14.09
N ALA A 46 -3.12 -11.81 -13.77
CA ALA A 46 -4.38 -11.49 -13.10
C ALA A 46 -4.15 -10.95 -11.69
N LEU A 47 -3.27 -11.57 -10.90
CA LEU A 47 -2.91 -11.08 -9.57
C LEU A 47 -2.20 -9.72 -9.63
N ALA A 48 -1.34 -9.50 -10.62
CA ALA A 48 -0.73 -8.18 -10.85
C ALA A 48 -1.76 -7.11 -11.19
N ALA A 49 -2.83 -7.46 -11.92
CA ALA A 49 -3.95 -6.54 -12.20
C ALA A 49 -4.76 -6.22 -10.92
N GLU A 50 -4.97 -7.21 -10.05
CA GLU A 50 -5.56 -7.00 -8.72
C GLU A 50 -4.70 -6.06 -7.86
N THR A 51 -3.38 -6.28 -7.81
CA THR A 51 -2.43 -5.40 -7.11
C THR A 51 -2.45 -3.99 -7.68
N ALA A 52 -2.47 -3.83 -9.01
CA ALA A 52 -2.59 -2.52 -9.65
C ALA A 52 -3.88 -1.79 -9.24
N THR A 53 -5.00 -2.50 -9.23
CA THR A 53 -6.31 -1.95 -8.84
C THR A 53 -6.33 -1.56 -7.35
N ALA A 54 -5.73 -2.39 -6.50
CA ALA A 54 -5.60 -2.12 -5.07
C ALA A 54 -4.70 -0.92 -4.79
N ASN A 55 -3.59 -0.77 -5.53
CA ASN A 55 -2.69 0.38 -5.39
C ASN A 55 -3.36 1.69 -5.87
N GLU A 56 -4.17 1.67 -6.93
CA GLU A 56 -4.97 2.84 -7.31
C GLU A 56 -5.95 3.27 -6.22
N ARG A 57 -6.60 2.29 -5.56
CA ARG A 57 -7.49 2.57 -4.43
C ARG A 57 -6.71 3.12 -3.25
N HIS A 58 -5.58 2.51 -2.92
CA HIS A 58 -4.66 2.96 -1.88
C HIS A 58 -4.27 4.43 -2.09
N LEU A 59 -3.81 4.79 -3.29
CA LEU A 59 -3.48 6.16 -3.67
C LEU A 59 -4.65 7.13 -3.47
N ARG A 60 -5.82 6.81 -4.03
CA ARG A 60 -7.01 7.68 -3.90
C ARG A 60 -7.41 7.89 -2.44
N GLU A 61 -7.34 6.85 -1.62
CA GLU A 61 -7.74 6.95 -0.22
C GLU A 61 -6.70 7.70 0.63
N LEU A 62 -5.40 7.55 0.35
CA LEU A 62 -4.35 8.35 0.97
C LEU A 62 -4.52 9.84 0.63
N GLU A 63 -4.70 10.18 -0.64
CA GLU A 63 -4.81 11.56 -1.12
C GLU A 63 -6.09 12.28 -0.64
N SER A 64 -7.18 11.53 -0.44
CA SER A 64 -8.47 12.11 0.00
C SER A 64 -8.62 12.22 1.51
N THR A 65 -7.71 11.62 2.28
CA THR A 65 -7.76 11.66 3.75
C THR A 65 -7.10 12.94 4.26
N ARG A 66 -7.75 13.63 5.22
CA ARG A 66 -7.16 14.79 5.91
C ARG A 66 -6.30 14.34 7.07
N TRP A 67 -5.01 14.17 6.79
CA TRP A 67 -4.03 13.69 7.75
C TRP A 67 -3.65 14.75 8.80
N PRO A 68 -3.28 14.34 10.02
CA PRO A 68 -2.59 15.21 10.97
C PRO A 68 -1.34 15.83 10.35
N PRO A 69 -1.02 17.11 10.63
CA PRO A 69 0.16 17.77 10.07
C PRO A 69 1.48 17.02 10.31
N GLU A 70 1.57 16.26 11.39
CA GLU A 70 2.74 15.50 11.79
C GLU A 70 3.05 14.35 10.80
N VAL A 71 2.04 13.77 10.16
CA VAL A 71 2.19 12.63 9.22
C VAL A 71 2.03 13.01 7.75
N ASP A 72 1.49 14.19 7.46
CA ASP A 72 1.10 14.63 6.11
C ASP A 72 2.27 14.53 5.11
N ALA A 73 3.46 14.99 5.49
CA ALA A 73 4.65 14.93 4.64
C ALA A 73 5.07 13.48 4.32
N ALA A 74 4.96 12.57 5.30
CA ALA A 74 5.29 11.16 5.10
C ALA A 74 4.25 10.46 4.22
N VAL A 75 2.97 10.81 4.36
CA VAL A 75 1.90 10.31 3.47
C VAL A 75 2.08 10.82 2.05
N ALA A 76 2.39 12.11 1.86
CA ALA A 76 2.67 12.65 0.53
C ALA A 76 3.83 11.89 -0.15
N ARG A 77 4.89 11.56 0.62
CA ARG A 77 5.99 10.75 0.11
C ARG A 77 5.55 9.33 -0.26
N LEU A 78 4.76 8.66 0.58
CA LEU A 78 4.21 7.35 0.27
C LEU A 78 3.37 7.40 -1.02
N VAL A 79 2.54 8.42 -1.20
CA VAL A 79 1.76 8.62 -2.43
C VAL A 79 2.66 8.72 -3.66
N ASP A 80 3.75 9.49 -3.59
CA ASP A 80 4.69 9.64 -4.72
C ASP A 80 5.40 8.33 -5.06
N ASP A 81 5.87 7.60 -4.04
CA ASP A 81 6.50 6.28 -4.23
C ASP A 81 5.47 5.28 -4.81
N SER A 82 4.26 5.19 -4.24
CA SER A 82 3.20 4.30 -4.73
C SER A 82 2.70 4.65 -6.14
N LYS A 83 2.70 5.94 -6.53
CA LYS A 83 2.48 6.34 -7.94
C LYS A 83 3.58 5.81 -8.83
N GLN A 84 4.82 5.78 -8.33
CA GLN A 84 5.92 5.23 -9.08
C GLN A 84 5.80 3.71 -9.24
N ALA A 85 5.40 2.98 -8.20
CA ALA A 85 5.11 1.54 -8.27
C ALA A 85 3.96 1.20 -9.24
N GLN A 86 2.93 2.06 -9.34
CA GLN A 86 1.77 1.84 -10.21
C GLN A 86 2.14 1.53 -11.66
N ARG A 87 3.15 2.22 -12.22
CA ARG A 87 3.58 1.98 -13.60
C ARG A 87 4.05 0.54 -13.80
N TYR A 88 4.71 -0.01 -12.81
CA TYR A 88 5.29 -1.35 -12.85
C TYR A 88 4.24 -2.43 -12.60
N TRP A 89 3.25 -2.18 -11.74
CA TRP A 89 2.07 -3.07 -11.64
C TRP A 89 1.33 -3.19 -12.97
N HIS A 90 1.19 -2.08 -13.70
CA HIS A 90 0.62 -2.10 -15.03
C HIS A 90 1.46 -2.81 -16.10
N GLN A 91 2.79 -2.86 -15.93
CA GLN A 91 3.69 -3.64 -16.78
C GLN A 91 3.58 -5.12 -16.45
N ALA A 92 3.61 -5.49 -15.17
CA ALA A 92 3.49 -6.88 -14.71
C ALA A 92 2.22 -7.56 -15.22
N GLN A 93 1.05 -6.89 -15.17
CA GLN A 93 -0.19 -7.47 -15.71
C GLN A 93 -0.20 -7.69 -17.23
N ARG A 94 0.67 -7.02 -17.97
CA ARG A 94 0.79 -7.09 -19.43
C ARG A 94 2.03 -7.86 -19.88
N ALA A 95 2.78 -8.44 -18.96
CA ALA A 95 3.99 -9.17 -19.26
C ALA A 95 3.67 -10.39 -20.14
N ASP A 96 4.46 -10.54 -21.21
CA ASP A 96 4.36 -11.68 -22.14
C ASP A 96 5.21 -12.87 -21.66
N THR A 97 6.14 -12.64 -20.73
CA THR A 97 6.97 -13.67 -20.13
C THR A 97 6.97 -13.58 -18.61
N ARG A 98 7.28 -14.70 -17.97
CA ARG A 98 7.44 -14.75 -16.51
C ARG A 98 8.61 -13.89 -16.02
N GLN A 99 9.68 -13.79 -16.80
CA GLN A 99 10.84 -12.97 -16.44
C GLN A 99 10.44 -11.48 -16.44
N ASP A 100 9.76 -11.01 -17.49
CA ASP A 100 9.30 -9.61 -17.57
C ASP A 100 8.34 -9.27 -16.42
N LEU A 101 7.49 -10.22 -16.03
CA LEU A 101 6.62 -10.04 -14.86
C LEU A 101 7.43 -9.89 -13.58
N ILE A 102 8.41 -10.77 -13.34
CA ILE A 102 9.25 -10.73 -12.14
C ILE A 102 10.06 -9.43 -12.08
N ASP A 103 10.64 -9.01 -13.19
CA ASP A 103 11.43 -7.77 -13.26
C ASP A 103 10.55 -6.54 -12.97
N ALA A 104 9.31 -6.53 -13.47
CA ALA A 104 8.33 -5.49 -13.16
C ALA A 104 7.91 -5.54 -11.68
N VAL A 105 7.69 -6.71 -11.10
CA VAL A 105 7.36 -6.86 -9.67
C VAL A 105 8.49 -6.35 -8.77
N ILE A 106 9.75 -6.68 -9.08
CA ILE A 106 10.92 -6.19 -8.37
C ILE A 106 10.99 -4.66 -8.46
N SER A 107 10.87 -4.12 -9.68
CA SER A 107 10.90 -2.67 -9.90
C SER A 107 9.78 -1.94 -9.16
N ALA A 108 8.62 -2.56 -9.04
CA ALA A 108 7.51 -2.00 -8.26
C ALA A 108 7.80 -2.01 -6.75
N ALA A 109 8.37 -3.10 -6.24
CA ALA A 109 8.74 -3.24 -4.83
C ALA A 109 9.82 -2.23 -4.40
N GLU A 110 10.77 -1.89 -5.28
CA GLU A 110 11.75 -0.82 -5.03
C GLU A 110 11.12 0.57 -4.82
N HIS A 111 9.86 0.73 -5.23
CA HIS A 111 9.09 1.96 -5.13
C HIS A 111 7.82 1.80 -4.29
N ASP A 112 7.69 0.76 -3.46
CA ASP A 112 6.47 0.51 -2.68
C ASP A 112 6.25 1.50 -1.53
N GLY A 113 7.24 2.36 -1.26
CA GLY A 113 7.19 3.39 -0.22
C GLY A 113 7.51 2.87 1.18
N GLY A 114 8.18 1.72 1.34
CA GLY A 114 8.47 1.11 2.63
C GLY A 114 9.09 2.05 3.69
N GLN A 115 9.99 2.96 3.30
CA GLN A 115 10.56 3.96 4.22
C GLN A 115 9.53 4.99 4.71
N ALA A 116 8.69 5.49 3.79
CA ALA A 116 7.61 6.42 4.13
C ALA A 116 6.56 5.72 5.01
N ALA A 117 6.21 4.48 4.66
CA ALA A 117 5.31 3.64 5.44
C ALA A 117 5.82 3.41 6.88
N ALA A 118 7.11 3.14 7.07
CA ALA A 118 7.72 2.99 8.39
C ALA A 118 7.64 4.31 9.19
N THR A 119 7.91 5.44 8.55
CA THR A 119 7.82 6.77 9.19
C THR A 119 6.38 7.08 9.62
N ILE A 120 5.39 6.81 8.77
CA ILE A 120 3.97 6.99 9.11
C ILE A 120 3.61 6.13 10.32
N ARG A 121 4.04 4.87 10.36
CA ARG A 121 3.74 3.96 11.48
C ARG A 121 4.30 4.48 12.80
N GLY A 122 5.54 4.97 12.82
CA GLY A 122 6.13 5.53 14.04
C GLY A 122 5.44 6.79 14.53
N LEU A 123 5.08 7.68 13.61
CA LEU A 123 4.32 8.89 13.96
C LEU A 123 2.89 8.60 14.43
N LEU A 124 2.30 7.50 13.99
CA LEU A 124 0.97 7.06 14.39
C LEU A 124 0.99 6.11 15.61
N GLY A 125 2.16 5.81 16.19
CA GLY A 125 2.28 4.87 17.30
C GLY A 125 1.90 3.43 16.93
N LEU A 126 2.03 3.07 15.65
CA LEU A 126 1.72 1.72 15.13
C LEU A 126 2.88 0.73 15.28
N ASP A 127 4.03 1.21 15.74
CA ASP A 127 5.24 0.42 15.98
C ASP A 127 5.15 -0.34 17.32
N ASP A 128 4.46 0.28 18.28
CA ASP A 128 4.35 -0.13 19.68
C ASP A 128 2.95 -0.66 20.02
N TYR A 129 2.32 -1.48 19.15
CA TYR A 129 1.09 -2.16 19.56
C TYR A 129 1.40 -3.19 20.65
N ASP A 130 1.38 -2.71 21.89
CA ASP A 130 1.61 -3.43 23.13
C ASP A 130 0.46 -4.42 23.34
N GLU A 131 0.72 -5.73 23.34
CA GLU A 131 -0.26 -6.81 23.57
C GLU A 131 -0.90 -6.76 24.99
N GLY A 132 -0.70 -5.70 25.76
CA GLY A 132 -1.05 -5.60 27.18
C GLY A 132 -2.46 -5.14 27.55
N THR A 133 -3.36 -4.83 26.59
CA THR A 133 -4.71 -4.30 26.91
C THR A 133 -5.87 -5.30 26.91
N TYR A 134 -5.59 -6.61 26.88
CA TYR A 134 -6.56 -7.61 27.37
C TYR A 134 -6.23 -8.04 28.80
N GLY A 135 -6.43 -7.09 29.72
CA GLY A 135 -6.75 -7.43 31.10
C GLY A 135 -8.23 -7.82 31.18
N GLY A 136 -8.48 -9.12 31.33
CA GLY A 136 -9.77 -9.70 31.70
C GLY A 136 -9.55 -10.97 32.49
#